data_AF-A0A7S1E6X2-F1
#
_entry.id   AF-A0A7S1E6X2-F1
#
_cell.length_a   1.000
_cell.length_b   1.000
_cell.length_c   1.000
_cell.angle_alpha   90.00
_cell.angle_beta   90.00
_cell.angle_gamma   90.00
#
_symmetry.space_group_name_H-M   'P 1'
#
loop_
_entity.id
_entity.type
_entity.pdbx_description
1 polymer ?
#
loop_
_entity_poly.entity_id
_entity_poly.type
_entity_poly.pdbx_seq_one_letter_code
_entity_poly.pdbx_strand_id
1 'polypeptide(L)'
;SALHEPAHEPAHAGHLDADYKTVLLPKGKLGITFKGKDTPALISKVKEGSPLLEEDVEGMGVDTITVKNREHMEMNAVEVATLIKATSDVEGRILKVRDPQTGSFQKLPEKIEVVCPKGTLGVTFQSTPPTAKAFKDDSPVGHQILPGMYVDEVIMPDGYSQRGFSAKELVVLLGGLSQHEGRTLVLKNQKTTTPSPKGETFPAEKTIDLPDGKLGISFKGKKHAKISRVHAESPLLGMVYVGMAVDSLTIPGGSTFRGMT
;
A
#
# COMPACT_ATOMS: atom_id res chain seq x y z
N SER A 1 -41.30 -44.40 -49.63
CA SER A 1 -40.27 -44.27 -48.58
C SER A 1 -39.21 -43.31 -49.04
N ALA A 2 -39.26 -42.07 -48.57
CA ALA A 2 -38.23 -41.06 -48.82
C ALA A 2 -37.27 -41.08 -47.62
N LEU A 3 -35.99 -41.36 -47.89
CA LEU A 3 -34.92 -41.36 -46.90
C LEU A 3 -34.59 -39.91 -46.56
N HIS A 4 -34.79 -39.55 -45.30
CA HIS A 4 -34.46 -38.25 -44.73
C HIS A 4 -33.01 -38.33 -44.24
N GLU A 5 -32.09 -37.64 -44.92
CA GLU A 5 -30.70 -37.52 -44.47
C GLU A 5 -30.62 -36.57 -43.27
N PRO A 6 -29.92 -36.94 -42.18
CA PRO A 6 -29.76 -36.08 -41.02
C PRO A 6 -28.76 -34.95 -41.33
N ALA A 7 -29.15 -33.73 -40.98
CA ALA A 7 -28.34 -32.53 -41.12
C ALA A 7 -27.05 -32.64 -40.28
N HIS A 8 -25.94 -32.36 -40.95
CA HIS A 8 -24.61 -32.32 -40.35
C HIS A 8 -24.52 -31.12 -39.41
N GLU A 9 -24.48 -31.36 -38.09
CA GLU A 9 -24.17 -30.32 -37.11
C GLU A 9 -22.74 -29.80 -37.35
N PRO A 10 -22.53 -28.47 -37.39
CA PRO A 10 -21.19 -27.90 -37.44
C PRO A 10 -20.48 -28.14 -36.11
N ALA A 11 -19.24 -28.64 -36.19
CA ALA A 11 -18.35 -28.77 -35.05
C ALA A 11 -18.18 -27.41 -34.36
N HIS A 12 -18.77 -27.27 -33.17
CA HIS A 12 -18.50 -26.16 -32.27
C HIS A 12 -17.01 -26.19 -31.92
N ALA A 13 -16.26 -25.23 -32.49
CA ALA A 13 -14.88 -24.96 -32.12
C ALA A 13 -14.82 -24.79 -30.59
N GLY A 14 -13.89 -25.54 -29.98
CA GLY A 14 -13.73 -25.62 -28.53
C GLY A 14 -13.72 -24.25 -27.87
N HIS A 15 -14.63 -24.12 -26.90
CA HIS A 15 -14.75 -22.99 -26.00
C HIS A 15 -13.36 -22.66 -25.43
N LEU A 16 -12.79 -21.51 -25.78
CA LEU A 16 -11.68 -20.90 -25.06
C LEU A 16 -12.25 -20.41 -23.72
N ASP A 17 -12.50 -21.34 -22.79
CA ASP A 17 -13.15 -21.16 -21.49
C ASP A 17 -12.34 -20.32 -20.48
N ALA A 18 -11.28 -19.65 -20.92
CA ALA A 18 -10.50 -18.79 -20.06
C ALA A 18 -10.83 -17.33 -20.38
N ASP A 19 -11.71 -16.73 -19.57
CA ASP A 19 -12.00 -15.29 -19.57
C ASP A 19 -10.74 -14.42 -19.39
N TYR A 20 -9.60 -15.03 -19.06
CA TYR A 20 -8.33 -14.36 -18.83
C TYR A 20 -7.16 -15.10 -19.48
N LYS A 21 -6.11 -14.35 -19.80
CA LYS A 21 -4.82 -14.86 -20.27
C LYS A 21 -3.69 -14.25 -19.46
N THR A 22 -2.65 -15.03 -19.21
CA THR A 22 -1.43 -14.60 -18.51
C THR A 22 -0.24 -14.74 -19.44
N VAL A 23 0.52 -13.66 -19.59
CA VAL A 23 1.60 -13.52 -20.57
C VAL A 23 2.87 -13.06 -19.87
N LEU A 24 3.99 -13.73 -20.16
CA LEU A 24 5.31 -13.27 -19.71
C LEU A 24 5.82 -12.16 -20.63
N LEU A 25 6.21 -11.03 -20.05
CA LEU A 25 6.70 -9.89 -20.81
C LEU A 25 8.24 -9.95 -20.90
N PRO A 26 8.83 -10.10 -22.10
CA PRO A 26 10.28 -10.08 -22.26
C PRO A 26 10.87 -8.69 -22.02
N LYS A 27 12.19 -8.60 -21.83
CA LYS A 27 12.91 -7.32 -21.79
C LYS A 27 12.79 -6.58 -23.14
N GLY A 28 12.89 -5.26 -23.09
CA GLY A 28 12.90 -4.39 -24.27
C GLY A 28 11.51 -3.91 -24.71
N LYS A 29 11.41 -3.54 -25.99
CA LYS A 29 10.18 -2.99 -26.59
C LYS A 29 9.19 -4.13 -26.87
N LEU A 30 7.96 -3.99 -26.38
CA LEU A 30 6.91 -5.00 -26.55
C LEU A 30 6.07 -4.83 -27.82
N GLY A 31 6.19 -3.72 -28.56
CA GLY A 31 5.43 -3.56 -29.81
C GLY A 31 3.90 -3.46 -29.65
N ILE A 32 3.38 -3.18 -28.45
CA ILE A 32 1.93 -3.08 -28.15
C ILE A 32 1.47 -1.63 -27.99
N THR A 33 0.22 -1.36 -28.35
CA THR A 33 -0.46 -0.07 -28.13
C THR A 33 -1.65 -0.26 -27.19
N PHE A 34 -1.86 0.70 -26.29
CA PHE A 34 -3.00 0.71 -25.36
C PHE A 34 -3.96 1.84 -25.71
N LYS A 35 -5.27 1.63 -25.48
CA LYS A 35 -6.32 2.66 -25.59
C LYS A 35 -7.23 2.63 -24.36
N GLY A 36 -8.02 3.69 -24.17
CA GLY A 36 -8.92 3.86 -23.03
C GLY A 36 -8.45 4.97 -22.09
N LYS A 37 -9.33 5.95 -21.85
CA LYS A 37 -9.11 7.02 -20.86
C LYS A 37 -9.37 6.52 -19.44
N ASP A 38 -10.37 5.67 -19.32
CA ASP A 38 -10.79 5.05 -18.07
C ASP A 38 -10.13 3.68 -17.89
N THR A 39 -10.29 3.14 -16.68
CA THR A 39 -9.82 1.79 -16.34
C THR A 39 -10.88 0.77 -16.75
N PRO A 40 -10.49 -0.36 -17.37
CA PRO A 40 -9.13 -0.81 -17.65
C PRO A 40 -8.58 -0.29 -18.98
N ALA A 41 -7.25 -0.27 -19.12
CA ALA A 41 -6.60 -0.12 -20.41
C ALA A 41 -6.94 -1.29 -21.34
N LEU A 42 -7.19 -1.02 -22.62
CA LEU A 42 -7.41 -2.05 -23.66
C LEU A 42 -6.18 -2.15 -24.57
N ILE A 43 -5.77 -3.36 -24.91
CA ILE A 43 -4.74 -3.60 -25.92
C ILE A 43 -5.37 -3.38 -27.29
N SER A 44 -4.98 -2.29 -27.96
CA SER A 44 -5.61 -1.89 -29.22
C SER A 44 -4.94 -2.43 -30.47
N LYS A 45 -3.64 -2.74 -30.37
CA LYS A 45 -2.84 -3.22 -31.49
C LYS A 45 -1.58 -3.92 -30.99
N VAL A 46 -1.27 -5.08 -31.57
CA VAL A 46 0.03 -5.74 -31.45
C VAL A 46 0.77 -5.60 -32.79
N LYS A 47 1.96 -5.01 -32.80
CA LYS A 47 2.72 -4.79 -34.04
C LYS A 47 3.31 -6.11 -34.57
N GLU A 48 3.44 -6.18 -35.89
CA GLU A 48 4.23 -7.21 -36.56
C GLU A 48 5.68 -7.19 -36.02
N GLY A 49 6.22 -8.37 -35.68
CA GLY A 49 7.51 -8.51 -35.01
C GLY A 49 7.51 -8.24 -33.49
N SER A 50 6.34 -7.98 -32.90
CA SER A 50 6.17 -7.98 -31.44
C SER A 50 6.46 -9.38 -30.87
N PRO A 51 7.12 -9.49 -29.71
CA PRO A 51 7.25 -10.78 -29.02
C PRO A 51 5.91 -11.30 -28.47
N LEU A 52 4.85 -10.48 -28.48
CA LEU A 52 3.51 -10.85 -28.03
C LEU A 52 2.54 -11.12 -29.19
N LEU A 53 3.04 -11.21 -30.43
CA LEU A 53 2.19 -11.37 -31.62
C LEU A 53 1.38 -12.68 -31.57
N GLU A 54 2.00 -13.76 -31.12
CA GLU A 54 1.38 -15.09 -31.02
C GLU A 54 0.53 -15.27 -29.75
N GLU A 55 0.51 -14.26 -28.88
CA GLU A 55 -0.22 -14.31 -27.61
C GLU A 55 -1.70 -13.93 -27.75
N ASP A 56 -2.18 -13.56 -28.94
CA ASP A 56 -3.61 -13.25 -29.20
C ASP A 56 -4.26 -12.35 -28.12
N VAL A 57 -3.52 -11.33 -27.67
CA VAL A 57 -3.97 -10.40 -26.61
C VAL A 57 -4.61 -9.13 -27.15
N GLU A 58 -4.72 -9.00 -28.48
CA GLU A 58 -5.34 -7.83 -29.10
C GLU A 58 -6.85 -7.80 -28.79
N GLY A 59 -7.36 -6.63 -28.39
CA GLY A 59 -8.74 -6.46 -27.95
C GLY A 59 -8.98 -6.73 -26.45
N MET A 60 -8.07 -7.43 -25.77
CA MET A 60 -8.22 -7.72 -24.34
C MET A 60 -7.96 -6.50 -23.44
N GLY A 61 -8.60 -6.48 -22.27
CA GLY A 61 -8.33 -5.50 -21.22
C GLY A 61 -7.19 -5.92 -20.31
N VAL A 62 -6.37 -4.98 -19.88
CA VAL A 62 -5.29 -5.20 -18.90
C VAL A 62 -5.91 -5.34 -17.51
N ASP A 63 -5.79 -6.53 -16.94
CA ASP A 63 -6.28 -6.86 -15.59
C ASP A 63 -5.22 -6.46 -14.55
N THR A 64 -4.07 -7.13 -14.58
CA THR A 64 -2.94 -6.81 -13.71
C THR A 64 -1.60 -6.87 -14.42
N ILE A 65 -0.63 -6.10 -13.93
CA ILE A 65 0.77 -6.21 -14.31
C ILE A 65 1.59 -6.47 -13.06
N THR A 66 2.29 -7.59 -13.02
CA THR A 66 3.22 -7.91 -11.93
C THR A 66 4.64 -7.55 -12.33
N VAL A 67 5.29 -6.69 -11.54
CA VAL A 67 6.70 -6.30 -11.72
C VAL A 67 7.41 -6.40 -10.38
N LYS A 68 8.54 -7.13 -10.31
CA LYS A 68 9.29 -7.37 -9.05
C LYS A 68 8.38 -7.83 -7.90
N ASN A 69 7.51 -8.81 -8.15
CA ASN A 69 6.52 -9.34 -7.19
C ASN A 69 5.51 -8.31 -6.65
N ARG A 70 5.30 -7.21 -7.37
CA ARG A 70 4.28 -6.21 -7.03
C ARG A 70 3.23 -6.15 -8.11
N GLU A 71 1.98 -6.27 -7.70
CA GLU A 71 0.84 -6.20 -8.61
C GLU A 71 0.40 -4.75 -8.81
N HIS A 72 0.22 -4.38 -10.07
CA HIS A 72 -0.35 -3.11 -10.49
C HIS A 72 -1.70 -3.41 -11.15
N MET A 73 -2.76 -2.74 -10.69
CA MET A 73 -4.13 -2.95 -11.15
C MET A 73 -4.85 -1.60 -11.32
N GLU A 74 -6.06 -1.62 -11.87
CA GLU A 74 -6.86 -0.42 -12.15
C GLU A 74 -6.08 0.68 -12.91
N MET A 75 -5.32 0.30 -13.94
CA MET A 75 -4.56 1.26 -14.74
C MET A 75 -5.28 1.62 -16.04
N ASN A 76 -5.23 2.91 -16.40
CA ASN A 76 -5.62 3.36 -17.74
C ASN A 76 -4.48 3.19 -18.75
N ALA A 77 -4.74 3.49 -20.03
CA ALA A 77 -3.76 3.27 -21.09
C ALA A 77 -2.43 4.04 -20.89
N VAL A 78 -2.49 5.24 -20.33
CA VAL A 78 -1.30 6.08 -20.08
C VAL A 78 -0.46 5.51 -18.94
N GLU A 79 -1.11 5.08 -17.86
CA GLU A 79 -0.48 4.46 -16.70
C GLU A 79 0.21 3.15 -17.08
N VAL A 80 -0.49 2.27 -17.83
CA VAL A 80 0.08 1.01 -18.33
C VAL A 80 1.30 1.26 -19.23
N ALA A 81 1.18 2.16 -20.22
CA ALA A 81 2.28 2.46 -21.14
C ALA A 81 3.50 3.02 -20.39
N THR A 82 3.27 3.87 -19.39
CA THR A 82 4.31 4.44 -18.54
C THR A 82 5.00 3.36 -17.72
N LEU A 83 4.25 2.47 -17.06
CA LEU A 83 4.78 1.38 -16.26
C LEU A 83 5.61 0.40 -17.10
N ILE A 84 5.09 -0.04 -18.25
CA ILE A 84 5.78 -0.98 -19.14
C ILE A 84 7.08 -0.40 -19.68
N LYS A 85 7.09 0.90 -20.02
CA LYS A 85 8.29 1.60 -20.47
C LYS A 85 9.33 1.72 -19.36
N ALA A 86 8.89 2.14 -18.17
CA ALA A 86 9.74 2.33 -17.00
C ALA A 86 10.33 1.02 -16.45
N THR A 87 9.75 -0.12 -16.82
CA THR A 87 10.17 -1.46 -16.37
C THR A 87 10.67 -2.32 -17.52
N SER A 88 11.00 -1.72 -18.66
CA SER A 88 11.39 -2.46 -19.88
C SER A 88 12.65 -3.30 -19.74
N ASP A 89 13.52 -2.98 -18.79
CA ASP A 89 14.74 -3.69 -18.43
C ASP A 89 14.54 -4.71 -17.29
N VAL A 90 13.32 -4.84 -16.75
CA VAL A 90 13.01 -5.77 -15.66
C VAL A 90 12.55 -7.12 -16.24
N GLU A 91 13.20 -8.19 -15.80
CA GLU A 91 12.84 -9.57 -16.11
C GLU A 91 11.68 -10.07 -15.23
N GLY A 92 11.03 -11.15 -15.67
CA GLY A 92 9.95 -11.79 -14.89
C GLY A 92 8.68 -10.95 -14.76
N ARG A 93 8.48 -9.97 -15.64
CA ARG A 93 7.25 -9.19 -15.71
C ARG A 93 6.12 -10.06 -16.23
N ILE A 94 4.96 -9.98 -15.60
CA ILE A 94 3.78 -10.76 -15.97
C ILE A 94 2.64 -9.80 -16.29
N LEU A 95 2.00 -10.00 -17.44
CA LEU A 95 0.79 -9.30 -17.86
C LEU A 95 -0.39 -10.26 -17.80
N LYS A 96 -1.38 -9.95 -16.98
CA LYS A 96 -2.67 -10.62 -16.98
C LYS A 96 -3.68 -9.75 -17.72
N VAL A 97 -4.34 -10.34 -18.71
CA VAL A 97 -5.37 -9.71 -19.52
C VAL A 97 -6.67 -10.49 -19.42
N ARG A 98 -7.78 -9.84 -19.70
CA ARG A 98 -9.13 -10.37 -19.56
C ARG A 98 -10.03 -9.85 -20.67
N ASP A 99 -11.00 -10.66 -21.09
CA ASP A 99 -12.04 -10.19 -22.02
C ASP A 99 -12.83 -9.05 -21.35
N PRO A 100 -12.87 -7.83 -21.94
CA PRO A 100 -13.59 -6.71 -21.38
C PRO A 100 -15.12 -6.87 -21.35
N GLN A 101 -15.70 -7.87 -22.03
CA GLN A 101 -17.14 -8.09 -22.09
C GLN A 101 -17.65 -9.11 -21.06
N THR A 102 -16.86 -10.12 -20.70
CA THR A 102 -17.34 -11.26 -19.90
C THR A 102 -16.89 -11.23 -18.45
N GLY A 103 -15.81 -10.52 -18.12
CA GLY A 103 -15.17 -10.61 -16.81
C GLY A 103 -15.16 -9.31 -16.00
N SER A 104 -15.10 -9.45 -14.68
CA SER A 104 -14.75 -8.34 -13.78
C SER A 104 -13.23 -8.22 -13.64
N PHE A 105 -12.74 -6.99 -13.76
CA PHE A 105 -11.33 -6.66 -13.55
C PHE A 105 -11.01 -6.62 -12.06
N GLN A 106 -9.79 -7.01 -11.71
CA GLN A 106 -9.28 -6.88 -10.35
C GLN A 106 -9.24 -5.40 -9.95
N LYS A 107 -9.69 -5.16 -8.73
CA LYS A 107 -9.79 -3.83 -8.14
C LYS A 107 -8.87 -3.71 -6.95
N LEU A 108 -8.35 -2.50 -6.73
CA LEU A 108 -7.62 -2.21 -5.51
C LEU A 108 -8.58 -2.32 -4.32
N PRO A 109 -8.21 -3.05 -3.26
CA PRO A 109 -9.01 -3.11 -2.06
C PRO A 109 -9.20 -1.71 -1.47
N GLU A 110 -10.39 -1.42 -0.93
CA GLU A 110 -10.66 -0.11 -0.34
C GLU A 110 -9.74 0.22 0.84
N LYS A 111 -9.36 -0.81 1.60
CA LYS A 111 -8.51 -0.73 2.79
C LYS A 111 -7.63 -1.98 2.89
N ILE A 112 -6.36 -1.79 3.25
CA ILE A 112 -5.48 -2.86 3.73
C ILE A 112 -4.81 -2.42 5.03
N GLU A 113 -4.43 -3.39 5.85
CA GLU A 113 -3.64 -3.18 7.07
C GLU A 113 -2.33 -3.92 6.94
N VAL A 114 -1.22 -3.19 7.11
CA VAL A 114 0.14 -3.72 6.97
C VAL A 114 0.84 -3.62 8.30
N VAL A 115 1.07 -4.78 8.93
CA VAL A 115 1.85 -4.87 10.17
C VAL A 115 3.33 -4.70 9.82
N CYS A 116 3.93 -3.68 10.40
CA CYS A 116 5.30 -3.30 10.17
C CYS A 116 6.23 -3.96 11.19
N PRO A 117 7.33 -4.59 10.75
CA PRO A 117 8.34 -5.09 11.65
C PRO A 117 9.11 -3.93 12.31
N LYS A 118 9.94 -4.27 13.29
CA LYS A 118 10.97 -3.37 13.83
C LYS A 118 11.95 -2.96 12.72
N GLY A 119 12.49 -1.76 12.84
CA GLY A 119 13.49 -1.18 11.95
C GLY A 119 12.91 -0.28 10.86
N THR A 120 13.76 0.00 9.87
CA THR A 120 13.41 0.81 8.70
C THR A 120 12.59 0.00 7.70
N LEU A 121 11.50 0.56 7.19
CA LEU A 121 10.65 -0.14 6.23
C LEU A 121 11.18 -0.15 4.79
N GLY A 122 12.20 0.67 4.50
CA GLY A 122 12.74 0.78 3.13
C GLY A 122 11.76 1.38 2.11
N VAL A 123 10.76 2.14 2.56
CA VAL A 123 9.73 2.78 1.71
C VAL A 123 10.01 4.27 1.56
N THR A 124 9.91 4.77 0.33
CA THR A 124 9.88 6.21 0.05
C THR A 124 8.44 6.65 -0.17
N PHE A 125 7.96 7.61 0.62
CA PHE A 125 6.63 8.20 0.46
C PHE A 125 6.70 9.54 -0.28
N GLN A 126 5.63 9.88 -1.00
CA GLN A 126 5.45 11.15 -1.68
C GLN A 126 4.02 11.67 -1.52
N SER A 127 3.78 12.92 -1.92
CA SER A 127 2.46 13.56 -1.94
C SER A 127 1.80 13.77 -0.56
N THR A 128 0.62 14.38 -0.58
CA THR A 128 -0.30 14.52 0.54
C THR A 128 -1.71 14.17 0.03
N PRO A 129 -2.31 13.04 0.45
CA PRO A 129 -1.85 12.10 1.46
C PRO A 129 -0.59 11.31 1.04
N PRO A 130 0.13 10.65 1.97
CA PRO A 130 1.38 9.97 1.68
C PRO A 130 1.14 8.68 0.88
N THR A 131 1.61 8.64 -0.37
CA THR A 131 1.57 7.46 -1.24
C THR A 131 2.96 6.86 -1.37
N ALA A 132 3.07 5.53 -1.35
CA ALA A 132 4.35 4.86 -1.56
C ALA A 132 4.84 5.06 -3.01
N LYS A 133 6.02 5.65 -3.17
CA LYS A 133 6.67 5.92 -4.45
C LYS A 133 7.58 4.79 -4.89
N ALA A 134 8.44 4.35 -3.98
CA ALA A 134 9.51 3.40 -4.25
C ALA A 134 9.84 2.59 -3.00
N PHE A 135 10.43 1.42 -3.23
CA PHE A 135 10.82 0.47 -2.20
C PHE A 135 12.26 0.06 -2.46
N LYS A 136 13.03 -0.14 -1.39
CA LYS A 136 14.28 -0.89 -1.47
C LYS A 136 13.99 -2.35 -1.78
N ASP A 137 14.93 -3.04 -2.42
CA ASP A 137 14.75 -4.45 -2.80
C ASP A 137 14.57 -5.37 -1.56
N ASP A 138 15.09 -4.96 -0.40
CA ASP A 138 14.99 -5.66 0.89
C ASP A 138 13.83 -5.15 1.79
N SER A 139 12.91 -4.34 1.24
CA SER A 139 11.81 -3.79 2.03
C SER A 139 10.89 -4.90 2.58
N PRO A 140 10.71 -5.00 3.91
CA PRO A 140 9.88 -6.05 4.50
C PRO A 140 8.38 -5.91 4.18
N VAL A 141 7.96 -4.72 3.75
CA VAL A 141 6.55 -4.39 3.44
C VAL A 141 6.31 -4.15 1.94
N GLY A 142 7.33 -4.29 1.10
CA GLY A 142 7.27 -3.88 -0.31
C GLY A 142 6.22 -4.62 -1.14
N HIS A 143 6.02 -5.91 -0.86
CA HIS A 143 5.01 -6.74 -1.52
C HIS A 143 3.61 -6.59 -0.90
N GLN A 144 3.51 -6.00 0.29
CA GLN A 144 2.24 -5.84 1.00
C GLN A 144 1.53 -4.53 0.61
N ILE A 145 2.29 -3.51 0.22
CA ILE A 145 1.74 -2.20 -0.17
C ILE A 145 1.50 -2.14 -1.68
N LEU A 146 0.22 -2.16 -2.07
CA LEU A 146 -0.18 -2.06 -3.46
C LEU A 146 -0.02 -0.62 -4.01
N PRO A 147 0.51 -0.44 -5.24
CA PRO A 147 0.52 0.84 -5.94
C PRO A 147 -0.89 1.45 -6.02
N GLY A 148 -0.98 2.78 -5.85
CA GLY A 148 -2.27 3.50 -5.87
C GLY A 148 -2.98 3.58 -4.51
N MET A 149 -2.39 3.02 -3.44
CA MET A 149 -2.86 3.21 -2.07
C MET A 149 -2.04 4.27 -1.32
N TYR A 150 -2.70 5.06 -0.47
CA TYR A 150 -2.07 6.02 0.44
C TYR A 150 -2.18 5.57 1.89
N VAL A 151 -1.25 6.02 2.74
CA VAL A 151 -1.28 5.77 4.18
C VAL A 151 -2.22 6.76 4.84
N ASP A 152 -3.31 6.26 5.42
CA ASP A 152 -4.34 7.08 6.07
C ASP A 152 -4.10 7.22 7.57
N GLU A 153 -3.69 6.12 8.22
CA GLU A 153 -3.52 6.02 9.67
C GLU A 153 -2.31 5.14 10.01
N VAL A 154 -1.62 5.51 11.09
CA VAL A 154 -0.61 4.67 11.76
C VAL A 154 -1.17 4.30 13.12
N ILE A 155 -1.24 3.00 13.41
CA ILE A 155 -1.76 2.45 14.67
C ILE A 155 -0.64 1.75 15.40
N MET A 156 -0.54 1.95 16.71
CA MET A 156 0.37 1.28 17.61
C MET A 156 -0.36 0.18 18.40
N PRO A 157 0.34 -0.89 18.85
CA PRO A 157 -0.27 -1.97 19.62
C PRO A 157 -0.94 -1.53 20.92
N ASP A 158 -0.52 -0.40 21.48
CA ASP A 158 -1.10 0.17 22.71
C ASP A 158 -2.39 0.96 22.45
N GLY A 159 -2.86 1.08 21.21
CA GLY A 159 -4.05 1.84 20.84
C GLY A 159 -3.79 3.31 20.51
N TYR A 160 -2.53 3.79 20.57
CA TYR A 160 -2.21 5.09 19.99
C TYR A 160 -2.40 5.04 18.47
N SER A 161 -3.04 6.06 17.90
CA SER A 161 -3.09 6.21 16.45
C SER A 161 -3.01 7.67 16.01
N GLN A 162 -2.52 7.87 14.80
CA GLN A 162 -2.43 9.19 14.19
C GLN A 162 -2.85 9.12 12.72
N ARG A 163 -3.46 10.20 12.21
CA ARG A 163 -4.06 10.29 10.86
C ARG A 163 -3.74 11.61 10.19
N GLY A 164 -3.98 11.67 8.87
CA GLY A 164 -3.98 12.92 8.09
C GLY A 164 -2.59 13.54 7.99
N PHE A 165 -1.59 12.72 7.67
CA PHE A 165 -0.19 13.12 7.55
C PHE A 165 0.13 13.75 6.19
N SER A 166 1.14 14.63 6.18
CA SER A 166 2.00 14.79 5.00
C SER A 166 3.05 13.67 4.93
N ALA A 167 3.64 13.44 3.74
CA ALA A 167 4.70 12.44 3.59
C ALA A 167 5.90 12.68 4.54
N LYS A 168 6.26 13.94 4.80
CA LYS A 168 7.33 14.30 5.73
C LYS A 168 6.99 13.92 7.18
N GLU A 169 5.77 14.23 7.62
CA GLU A 169 5.31 13.88 8.97
C GLU A 169 5.26 12.36 9.17
N LEU A 170 4.77 11.63 8.17
CA LEU A 170 4.74 10.17 8.21
C LEU A 170 6.15 9.59 8.36
N VAL A 171 7.13 10.07 7.58
CA VAL A 171 8.52 9.59 7.66
C VAL A 171 9.13 9.87 9.04
N VAL A 172 8.90 11.06 9.60
CA VAL A 172 9.37 11.40 10.96
C VAL A 172 8.73 10.49 12.00
N LEU A 173 7.41 10.28 11.91
CA LEU A 173 6.68 9.39 12.82
C LEU A 173 7.22 7.96 12.75
N LEU A 174 7.32 7.39 11.55
CA LEU A 174 7.81 6.01 11.37
C LEU A 174 9.28 5.84 11.77
N GLY A 175 10.11 6.88 11.63
CA GLY A 175 11.47 6.91 12.13
C GLY A 175 11.52 6.86 13.67
N GLY A 176 10.72 7.71 14.32
CA GLY A 176 10.62 7.75 15.79
C GLY A 176 10.03 6.46 16.38
N LEU A 177 9.18 5.77 15.63
CA LEU A 177 8.58 4.50 16.03
C LEU A 177 9.37 3.28 15.52
N SER A 178 10.53 3.46 14.89
CA SER A 178 11.25 2.35 14.23
C SER A 178 11.61 1.19 15.16
N GLN A 179 11.79 1.44 16.46
CA GLN A 179 12.16 0.40 17.43
C GLN A 179 10.96 -0.40 17.96
N HIS A 180 9.74 -0.04 17.56
CA HIS A 180 8.51 -0.68 18.03
C HIS A 180 8.00 -1.71 17.02
N GLU A 181 7.66 -2.88 17.52
CA GLU A 181 7.02 -3.94 16.75
C GLU A 181 5.50 -3.77 16.75
N GLY A 182 4.83 -4.42 15.78
CA GLY A 182 3.37 -4.43 15.72
C GLY A 182 2.71 -3.11 15.29
N ARG A 183 3.49 -2.16 14.76
CA ARG A 183 2.96 -0.92 14.19
C ARG A 183 2.14 -1.27 12.95
N THR A 184 0.95 -0.76 12.80
CA THR A 184 0.10 -1.04 11.64
C THR A 184 -0.06 0.21 10.79
N LEU A 185 0.24 0.09 9.50
CA LEU A 185 -0.16 1.09 8.50
C LEU A 185 -1.54 0.72 7.99
N VAL A 186 -2.49 1.63 8.10
CA VAL A 186 -3.77 1.54 7.41
C VAL A 186 -3.64 2.25 6.08
N LEU A 187 -3.71 1.51 5.00
CA LEU A 187 -3.69 2.07 3.65
C LEU A 187 -5.07 2.05 3.02
N LYS A 188 -5.39 3.06 2.24
CA LYS A 188 -6.67 3.18 1.54
C LYS A 188 -6.49 3.46 0.05
N ASN A 189 -7.46 3.05 -0.76
CA ASN A 189 -7.46 3.28 -2.21
C ASN A 189 -7.63 4.78 -2.52
N GLN A 190 -6.68 5.37 -3.25
CA GLN A 190 -6.68 6.79 -3.60
C GLN A 190 -7.84 7.20 -4.53
N LYS A 191 -8.41 6.25 -5.30
CA LYS A 191 -9.47 6.54 -6.28
C LYS A 191 -10.86 6.52 -5.66
N THR A 192 -11.07 5.75 -4.59
CA THR A 192 -12.41 5.50 -4.02
C THR A 192 -12.61 6.05 -2.62
N THR A 193 -11.56 6.53 -1.96
CA THR A 193 -11.65 7.00 -0.57
C THR A 193 -11.14 8.42 -0.39
N THR A 194 -11.75 9.12 0.56
CA THR A 194 -11.30 10.45 1.01
C THR A 194 -10.34 10.30 2.19
N PRO A 195 -9.18 10.99 2.20
CA PRO A 195 -8.25 10.97 3.32
C PRO A 195 -8.90 11.43 4.62
N SER A 196 -8.58 10.75 5.72
CA SER A 196 -9.03 11.15 7.04
C SER A 196 -8.49 12.53 7.42
N PRO A 197 -9.28 13.37 8.12
CA PRO A 197 -8.77 14.61 8.65
C PRO A 197 -7.64 14.34 9.65
N LYS A 198 -6.75 15.31 9.81
CA LYS A 198 -5.65 15.22 10.77
C LYS A 198 -6.20 15.02 12.17
N GLY A 199 -5.72 13.97 12.83
CA GLY A 199 -6.21 13.58 14.14
C GLY A 199 -5.22 12.65 14.84
N GLU A 200 -5.36 12.59 16.16
CA GLU A 200 -4.59 11.70 17.03
C GLU A 200 -5.53 11.10 18.07
N THR A 201 -5.31 9.83 18.38
CA THR A 201 -6.02 9.09 19.43
C THR A 201 -4.97 8.53 20.36
N PHE A 202 -5.12 8.78 21.65
CA PHE A 202 -4.23 8.26 22.68
C PHE A 202 -4.85 7.03 23.35
N PRO A 203 -4.03 6.11 23.88
CA PRO A 203 -4.52 5.10 24.79
C PRO A 203 -5.23 5.75 25.98
N ALA A 204 -6.26 5.09 26.51
CA ALA A 204 -7.00 5.57 27.67
C ALA A 204 -6.08 5.69 28.91
N GLU A 205 -5.22 4.70 29.10
CA GLU A 205 -4.21 4.68 30.15
C GLU A 205 -2.95 3.98 29.61
N LYS A 206 -1.78 4.44 30.05
CA LYS A 206 -0.50 3.79 29.73
C LYS A 206 0.43 3.92 30.93
N THR A 207 0.82 2.77 31.47
CA THR A 207 1.86 2.69 32.51
C THR A 207 3.21 2.41 31.86
N ILE A 208 4.24 3.12 32.30
CA ILE A 208 5.58 3.03 31.74
C ILE A 208 6.57 3.04 32.89
N ASP A 209 7.48 2.07 32.89
CA ASP A 209 8.61 2.06 33.80
C ASP A 209 9.62 3.11 33.36
N LEU A 210 9.91 4.06 34.24
CA LEU A 210 10.85 5.13 33.94
C LEU A 210 12.29 4.61 34.10
N PRO A 211 13.15 4.75 33.07
CA PRO A 211 14.55 4.38 33.17
C PRO A 211 15.30 5.38 34.06
N ASP A 212 16.42 4.94 34.62
CA ASP A 212 17.31 5.81 35.37
C ASP A 212 17.93 6.91 34.49
N GLY A 213 18.20 8.07 35.09
CA GLY A 213 18.91 9.16 34.44
C GLY A 213 18.01 10.15 33.68
N LYS A 214 18.52 10.70 32.58
CA LYS A 214 17.83 11.75 31.82
C LYS A 214 16.75 11.14 30.92
N LEU A 215 15.49 11.44 31.21
CA LEU A 215 14.35 10.93 30.44
C LEU A 215 14.22 11.53 29.03
N GLY A 216 14.79 12.70 28.77
CA GLY A 216 14.73 13.33 27.44
C GLY A 216 13.30 13.71 27.01
N ILE A 217 12.43 14.06 27.95
CA ILE A 217 11.09 14.57 27.69
C ILE A 217 10.90 15.95 28.31
N SER A 218 10.05 16.75 27.70
CA SER A 218 9.63 18.06 28.25
C SER A 218 8.15 18.04 28.53
N PHE A 219 7.74 18.75 29.58
CA PHE A 219 6.34 18.90 29.95
C PHE A 219 5.88 20.35 29.69
N LYS A 220 4.58 20.53 29.43
CA LYS A 220 3.90 21.83 29.39
C LYS A 220 2.49 21.69 29.95
N GLY A 221 1.92 22.79 30.43
CA GLY A 221 0.55 22.84 30.95
C GLY A 221 0.48 23.62 32.25
N LYS A 222 -0.70 24.15 32.57
CA LYS A 222 -0.97 24.83 33.85
C LYS A 222 -1.86 24.02 34.79
N LYS A 223 -2.71 23.15 34.21
CA LYS A 223 -3.69 22.32 34.93
C LYS A 223 -3.28 20.86 34.98
N HIS A 224 -2.60 20.39 33.93
CA HIS A 224 -2.11 19.03 33.82
C HIS A 224 -0.78 19.08 33.08
N ALA A 225 0.25 18.44 33.63
CA ALA A 225 1.52 18.25 32.95
C ALA A 225 1.32 17.35 31.72
N LYS A 226 1.48 17.92 30.51
CA LYS A 226 1.41 17.19 29.24
C LYS A 226 2.78 17.11 28.60
N ILE A 227 3.08 15.99 27.97
CA ILE A 227 4.33 15.82 27.22
C ILE A 227 4.30 16.79 26.03
N SER A 228 5.24 17.73 26.02
CA SER A 228 5.35 18.76 24.99
C SER A 228 6.37 18.41 23.91
N ARG A 229 7.35 17.56 24.25
CA ARG A 229 8.42 17.10 23.37
C ARG A 229 9.01 15.81 23.91
N VAL A 230 9.40 14.94 22.98
CA VAL A 230 10.23 13.75 23.23
C VAL A 230 11.46 13.90 22.35
N HIS A 231 12.66 13.86 22.94
CA HIS A 231 13.90 13.96 22.19
C HIS A 231 14.18 12.65 21.44
N ALA A 232 14.89 12.73 20.30
CA ALA A 232 15.23 11.56 19.49
C ALA A 232 16.08 10.53 20.25
N GLU A 233 16.91 10.98 21.19
CA GLU A 233 17.74 10.13 22.05
C GLU A 233 17.05 9.74 23.37
N SER A 234 15.75 10.06 23.53
CA SER A 234 15.01 9.74 24.75
C SER A 234 14.81 8.22 24.85
N PRO A 235 15.07 7.61 26.02
CA PRO A 235 14.73 6.21 26.25
C PRO A 235 13.21 5.97 26.27
N LEU A 236 12.41 7.03 26.34
CA LEU A 236 10.95 6.99 26.28
C LEU A 236 10.41 7.19 24.85
N LEU A 237 11.27 7.31 23.83
CA LEU A 237 10.84 7.51 22.45
C LEU A 237 9.94 6.37 21.95
N GLY A 238 8.70 6.72 21.60
CA GLY A 238 7.64 5.79 21.22
C GLY A 238 7.06 4.97 22.38
N MET A 239 7.58 5.09 23.60
CA MET A 239 6.88 4.65 24.81
C MET A 239 5.88 5.71 25.26
N VAL A 240 6.19 6.99 25.09
CA VAL A 240 5.26 8.10 25.31
C VAL A 240 5.03 8.88 24.02
N TYR A 241 3.89 9.54 23.94
CA TYR A 241 3.52 10.39 22.82
C TYR A 241 3.35 11.84 23.27
N VAL A 242 3.74 12.78 22.41
CA VAL A 242 3.48 14.21 22.62
C VAL A 242 1.97 14.40 22.75
N GLY A 243 1.53 15.16 23.75
CA GLY A 243 0.12 15.40 24.05
C GLY A 243 -0.43 14.57 25.21
N MET A 244 0.17 13.42 25.53
CA MET A 244 -0.21 12.62 26.70
C MET A 244 -0.06 13.42 27.99
N ALA A 245 -1.07 13.31 28.87
CA ALA A 245 -1.04 13.89 30.20
C ALA A 245 -0.43 12.89 31.19
N VAL A 246 0.30 13.40 32.18
CA VAL A 246 0.77 12.59 33.30
C VAL A 246 -0.32 12.56 34.37
N ASP A 247 -0.84 11.37 34.66
CA ASP A 247 -1.83 11.19 35.72
C ASP A 247 -1.16 11.03 37.09
N SER A 248 -0.27 10.04 37.19
CA SER A 248 0.43 9.69 38.42
C SER A 248 1.89 9.32 38.19
N LEU A 249 2.70 9.48 39.24
CA LEU A 249 4.11 9.08 39.30
C LEU A 249 4.33 8.30 40.59
N THR A 250 4.74 7.04 40.46
CA THR A 250 5.12 6.20 41.60
C THR A 250 6.63 6.11 41.67
N ILE A 251 7.21 6.43 42.83
CA ILE A 251 8.64 6.34 43.09
C ILE A 251 8.99 5.06 43.85
N PRO A 252 10.24 4.56 43.76
CA PRO A 252 10.71 3.48 44.61
C PRO A 252 10.42 3.77 46.09
N GLY A 253 9.86 2.78 46.79
CA GLY A 253 9.34 2.95 48.16
C GLY A 253 7.82 3.15 48.25
N GLY A 254 7.11 3.16 47.12
CA GLY A 254 5.63 3.05 47.06
C GLY A 254 4.86 4.36 47.23
N SER A 255 5.56 5.50 47.28
CA SER A 255 4.88 6.80 47.26
C SER A 255 4.38 7.12 45.85
N THR A 256 3.11 7.52 45.74
CA THR A 256 2.47 7.91 44.47
C THR A 256 2.06 9.37 44.51
N PHE A 257 2.53 10.15 43.55
CA PHE A 257 2.12 11.53 43.31
C PHE A 257 1.03 11.53 42.24
N ARG A 258 -0.07 12.27 42.47
CA ARG A 258 -1.20 12.41 41.53
C ARG A 258 -1.52 13.88 41.31
N GLY A 259 -2.19 14.19 40.20
CA GLY A 259 -2.68 15.55 39.94
C GLY A 259 -1.56 16.57 39.71
N MET A 260 -0.48 16.14 39.05
CA MET A 260 0.67 17.00 38.74
C MET A 260 0.25 18.10 37.75
N THR A 261 0.18 19.34 38.24
CA THR A 261 -0.26 20.54 37.50
C THR A 261 0.90 21.39 37.02
#